data_AF-A0A917LCG2-F1
#
_entry.id   AF-A0A917LCG2-F1
#
_cell.length_a   1.000
_cell.length_b   1.000
_cell.length_c   1.000
_cell.angle_alpha   90.00
_cell.angle_beta   90.00
_cell.angle_gamma   90.00
#
_symmetry.space_group_name_H-M   'P 1'
#
loop_
_entity.id
_entity.type
_entity.pdbx_description
1 polymer ?
#
loop_
_entity_poly.entity_id
_entity_poly.type
_entity_poly.pdbx_seq_one_letter_code
_entity_poly.pdbx_strand_id
1 'polypeptide(L)'
;MTDTEDTRQAGSDRPRRQVVAPADAADEPANEARAEGRGPAPVAGTEADEPATEVKAGPRAGGLRLVRRVFPLAAPVILWLVPWWVLVFGGQDWPAWVKAGGSVLALLGLAGMPYAMMRGHGPRQEDAAAIVGDTLLGIVWVVFTWSVLVGILLRVALVLGGVGDGVQRARIVTYTVLAVSALLLSWGLWEARRVPRVRRVDVELERLGTGLDGTRVAVITDTHYGPLDRARWSAKVCSAVNSLNPHLICHAGDIADGTADRRRAQAEPLGSLHAPLGRVYVTGNHEYYSQAQGWVDRMTELGWHALRNRHLVVERGGDLLVVAGVDDVTAEHSGLPGHRAHLEGALEGVSQDLPVVLLAHQPKFVGQAATAGVDLQISGHTHGGQMWPFHHLVRIDQPVVAGLSRHGRRTQLYTSRGTGFWGPPFRIFAPSEITLLVLRAAGRTVEERTA
;
A
#
# COMPACT_ATOMS: atom_id res chain seq x y z
N MET A 1 23.42 33.36 -69.61
CA MET A 1 23.55 33.55 -68.15
C MET A 1 23.05 32.25 -67.52
N THR A 2 23.92 31.23 -67.48
CA THR A 2 24.76 30.78 -66.32
C THR A 2 23.89 30.07 -65.28
N ASP A 3 23.96 28.74 -65.18
CA ASP A 3 24.78 27.92 -64.24
C ASP A 3 24.30 28.12 -62.77
N THR A 4 24.11 27.14 -61.88
CA THR A 4 24.70 25.81 -61.69
C THR A 4 23.85 24.99 -60.68
N GLU A 5 24.14 23.68 -60.57
CA GLU A 5 23.67 22.68 -59.59
C GLU A 5 23.83 23.07 -58.10
N ASP A 6 22.98 22.53 -57.20
CA ASP A 6 23.45 21.70 -56.06
C ASP A 6 22.28 20.95 -55.33
N THR A 7 22.52 19.67 -55.16
CA THR A 7 21.91 18.67 -54.26
C THR A 7 21.76 19.13 -52.79
N ARG A 8 20.71 18.65 -52.08
CA ARG A 8 20.85 18.25 -50.65
C ARG A 8 19.73 17.35 -50.13
N GLN A 9 20.19 16.41 -49.31
CA GLN A 9 19.55 15.24 -48.74
C GLN A 9 18.41 15.50 -47.74
N ALA A 10 17.56 14.48 -47.64
CA ALA A 10 16.61 14.23 -46.57
C ALA A 10 17.28 14.13 -45.18
N GLY A 11 16.59 14.66 -44.17
CA GLY A 11 16.82 14.36 -42.76
C GLY A 11 15.48 14.04 -42.10
N SER A 12 15.20 12.75 -41.91
CA SER A 12 14.02 12.25 -41.22
C SER A 12 14.19 12.39 -39.71
N ASP A 13 13.33 13.18 -39.07
CA ASP A 13 13.20 13.20 -37.62
C ASP A 13 12.38 11.97 -37.18
N ARG A 14 13.07 10.89 -36.78
CA ARG A 14 12.46 9.73 -36.13
C ARG A 14 12.68 9.86 -34.62
N PRO A 15 11.64 9.67 -33.77
CA PRO A 15 11.84 9.56 -32.33
C PRO A 15 12.70 8.33 -32.02
N ARG A 16 13.76 8.52 -31.22
CA ARG A 16 14.64 7.45 -30.76
C ARG A 16 13.89 6.51 -29.82
N ARG A 17 14.11 5.21 -30.02
CA ARG A 17 13.49 4.07 -29.31
C ARG A 17 13.66 4.17 -27.79
N GLN A 18 12.55 4.01 -27.07
CA GLN A 18 12.55 3.53 -25.68
C GLN A 18 13.23 2.15 -25.65
N VAL A 19 14.29 1.99 -24.85
CA VAL A 19 14.96 0.70 -24.69
C VAL A 19 14.35 0.01 -23.48
N VAL A 20 13.51 -0.97 -23.78
CA VAL A 20 12.93 -1.90 -22.82
C VAL A 20 13.83 -3.14 -22.86
N ALA A 21 14.54 -3.47 -21.78
CA ALA A 21 15.40 -4.66 -21.73
C ALA A 21 14.55 -5.94 -21.98
N PRO A 22 14.93 -6.85 -22.90
CA PRO A 22 14.14 -8.02 -23.25
C PRO A 22 14.08 -9.05 -22.12
N ALA A 23 12.98 -9.82 -22.08
CA ALA A 23 12.83 -11.01 -21.24
C ALA A 23 13.07 -12.25 -22.10
N ASP A 24 14.10 -13.04 -21.81
CA ASP A 24 14.35 -14.29 -22.51
C ASP A 24 13.46 -15.42 -21.97
N ALA A 25 12.96 -16.19 -22.92
CA ALA A 25 12.15 -17.39 -22.75
C ALA A 25 13.04 -18.61 -22.49
N ALA A 26 12.70 -19.41 -21.47
CA ALA A 26 13.18 -20.77 -21.34
C ALA A 26 12.13 -21.61 -20.60
N ASP A 27 11.43 -22.46 -21.34
CA ASP A 27 10.77 -23.66 -20.79
C ASP A 27 10.59 -24.67 -21.94
N GLU A 28 11.47 -25.67 -21.97
CA GLU A 28 11.19 -26.98 -22.57
C GLU A 28 11.53 -28.07 -21.54
N PRO A 29 10.66 -29.08 -21.32
CA PRO A 29 10.88 -30.09 -20.29
C PRO A 29 11.60 -31.32 -20.87
N ALA A 30 12.65 -31.77 -20.18
CA ALA A 30 13.23 -33.10 -20.39
C ALA A 30 12.60 -34.11 -19.41
N ASN A 31 12.07 -35.20 -19.98
CA ASN A 31 11.49 -36.36 -19.32
C ASN A 31 12.55 -37.47 -19.17
N GLU A 32 12.28 -38.42 -18.25
CA GLU A 32 12.94 -39.74 -18.05
C GLU A 32 14.32 -39.73 -17.34
N ALA A 33 14.70 -40.63 -16.44
CA ALA A 33 14.14 -41.89 -15.94
C ALA A 33 14.72 -42.22 -14.54
N ARG A 34 14.04 -43.14 -13.85
CA ARG A 34 14.44 -43.81 -12.60
C ARG A 34 15.73 -44.63 -12.77
N ALA A 35 16.59 -44.63 -11.75
CA ALA A 35 17.42 -45.78 -11.39
C ALA A 35 17.76 -45.76 -9.89
N GLU A 36 17.44 -46.87 -9.22
CA GLU A 36 17.73 -47.20 -7.83
C GLU A 36 19.21 -47.56 -7.64
N GLY A 37 19.79 -47.30 -6.47
CA GLY A 37 21.17 -47.73 -6.20
C GLY A 37 21.76 -47.38 -4.82
N ARG A 38 21.36 -48.16 -3.81
CA ARG A 38 22.10 -48.61 -2.60
C ARG A 38 23.35 -47.81 -2.15
N GLY A 39 23.31 -47.30 -0.91
CA GLY A 39 24.51 -46.92 -0.15
C GLY A 39 25.23 -48.11 0.50
N PRO A 40 26.40 -47.85 1.10
CA PRO A 40 26.80 -48.50 2.35
C PRO A 40 27.24 -47.52 3.45
N ALA A 41 27.30 -48.08 4.66
CA ALA A 41 27.36 -47.49 6.01
C ALA A 41 28.71 -46.81 6.40
N PRO A 42 28.79 -46.17 7.59
CA PRO A 42 29.77 -45.12 7.91
C PRO A 42 31.07 -45.64 8.54
N VAL A 43 32.14 -44.87 8.39
CA VAL A 43 33.43 -45.06 9.06
C VAL A 43 33.55 -44.07 10.22
N ALA A 44 33.90 -44.60 11.40
CA ALA A 44 34.13 -43.86 12.63
C ALA A 44 35.45 -43.06 12.59
N GLY A 45 35.44 -41.86 13.19
CA GLY A 45 36.62 -41.01 13.35
C GLY A 45 36.38 -39.88 14.36
N THR A 46 36.72 -40.18 15.62
CA THR A 46 37.28 -39.31 16.67
C THR A 46 36.81 -37.85 16.84
N GLU A 47 36.25 -37.62 18.03
CA GLU A 47 35.98 -36.34 18.70
C GLU A 47 37.23 -35.44 18.82
N ALA A 48 37.05 -34.16 18.53
CA ALA A 48 37.80 -33.07 19.15
C ALA A 48 36.81 -31.96 19.52
N ASP A 49 36.87 -31.60 20.79
CA ASP A 49 35.94 -30.80 21.58
C ASP A 49 36.19 -29.30 21.32
N GLU A 50 35.21 -28.59 20.73
CA GLU A 50 35.17 -27.12 20.72
C GLU A 50 33.87 -26.65 21.41
N PRO A 51 33.93 -25.70 22.36
CA PRO A 51 32.77 -25.30 23.14
C PRO A 51 31.80 -24.53 22.25
N ALA A 52 30.68 -25.19 21.91
CA ALA A 52 29.55 -24.57 21.24
C ALA A 52 29.03 -23.41 22.09
N THR A 53 29.11 -22.20 21.52
CA THR A 53 28.44 -21.01 22.02
C THR A 53 26.93 -21.27 22.05
N GLU A 54 26.31 -21.15 23.23
CA GLU A 54 24.86 -21.22 23.40
C GLU A 54 24.19 -20.14 22.52
N VAL A 55 23.70 -20.57 21.35
CA VAL A 55 22.73 -19.80 20.58
C VAL A 55 21.45 -19.75 21.43
N LYS A 56 21.20 -18.60 22.06
CA LYS A 56 19.93 -18.30 22.72
C LYS A 56 18.78 -18.61 21.75
N ALA A 57 18.06 -19.68 22.04
CA ALA A 57 16.86 -20.07 21.33
C ALA A 57 15.90 -18.88 21.26
N GLY A 58 15.60 -18.43 20.04
CA GLY A 58 14.54 -17.45 19.80
C GLY A 58 13.19 -17.95 20.33
N PRO A 59 12.21 -17.07 20.54
CA PRO A 59 10.94 -17.41 21.18
C PRO A 59 10.28 -18.64 20.53
N ARG A 60 9.91 -19.62 21.35
CA ARG A 60 9.28 -20.89 20.92
C ARG A 60 8.17 -20.64 19.89
N ALA A 61 8.35 -21.18 18.69
CA ALA A 61 7.43 -21.10 17.55
C ALA A 61 5.98 -21.60 17.83
N GLY A 62 5.71 -22.20 19.00
CA GLY A 62 4.38 -22.60 19.45
C GLY A 62 3.51 -21.44 19.94
N GLY A 63 4.08 -20.43 20.60
CA GLY A 63 3.32 -19.29 21.12
C GLY A 63 2.72 -18.42 20.02
N LEU A 64 3.50 -18.16 18.96
CA LEU A 64 3.07 -17.37 17.81
C LEU A 64 1.97 -18.06 16.99
N ARG A 65 1.98 -19.40 16.94
CA ARG A 65 0.92 -20.20 16.28
C ARG A 65 -0.40 -20.16 17.06
N LEU A 66 -0.34 -20.22 18.39
CA LEU A 66 -1.54 -20.11 19.23
C LEU A 66 -2.18 -18.71 19.11
N VAL A 67 -1.36 -17.65 19.16
CA VAL A 67 -1.82 -16.27 18.95
C VAL A 67 -2.49 -16.12 17.59
N ARG A 68 -1.89 -16.62 16.50
CA ARG A 68 -2.48 -16.58 15.15
C ARG A 68 -3.82 -17.32 15.02
N ARG A 69 -4.07 -18.36 15.84
CA ARG A 69 -5.33 -19.12 15.82
C ARG A 69 -6.43 -18.48 16.69
N VAL A 70 -6.07 -17.93 17.84
CA VAL A 70 -7.02 -17.36 18.80
C VAL A 70 -7.40 -15.93 18.45
N PHE A 71 -6.46 -15.12 17.96
CA PHE A 71 -6.67 -13.72 17.63
C PHE A 71 -7.85 -13.44 16.69
N PRO A 72 -8.02 -14.12 15.54
CA PRO A 72 -9.16 -13.87 14.64
C PRO A 72 -10.51 -14.23 15.25
N LEU A 73 -10.54 -15.07 16.29
CA LEU A 73 -11.76 -15.41 17.03
C LEU A 73 -12.03 -14.43 18.18
N ALA A 74 -10.97 -14.00 18.89
CA ALA A 74 -11.08 -13.11 20.04
C ALA A 74 -11.28 -11.63 19.65
N ALA A 75 -10.65 -11.18 18.56
CA ALA A 75 -10.69 -9.76 18.18
C ALA A 75 -12.11 -9.25 17.85
N PRO A 76 -12.95 -9.95 17.06
CA PRO A 76 -14.33 -9.53 16.85
C PRO A 76 -15.13 -9.46 18.15
N VAL A 77 -14.93 -10.44 19.05
CA VAL A 77 -15.60 -10.45 20.36
C VAL A 77 -15.25 -9.19 21.14
N ILE A 78 -13.97 -8.84 21.25
CA ILE A 78 -13.53 -7.63 21.97
C ILE A 78 -14.08 -6.35 21.32
N LEU A 79 -14.01 -6.27 19.99
CA LEU A 79 -14.49 -5.10 19.22
C LEU A 79 -15.97 -4.81 19.47
N TRP A 80 -16.80 -5.84 19.61
CA TRP A 80 -18.24 -5.68 19.85
C TRP A 80 -18.62 -5.62 21.33
N LEU A 81 -17.96 -6.41 22.19
CA LEU A 81 -18.29 -6.52 23.61
C LEU A 81 -18.04 -5.21 24.36
N VAL A 82 -16.93 -4.52 24.08
CA VAL A 82 -16.57 -3.28 24.79
C VAL A 82 -17.57 -2.16 24.51
N PRO A 83 -17.89 -1.78 23.25
CA PRO A 83 -18.99 -0.88 22.94
C PRO A 83 -20.31 -1.27 23.56
N TRP A 84 -20.70 -2.54 23.43
CA TRP A 84 -21.96 -3.03 23.97
C TRP A 84 -22.05 -2.79 25.49
N TRP A 85 -21.01 -3.15 26.24
CA TRP A 85 -20.95 -2.88 27.67
C TRP A 85 -21.00 -1.39 27.98
N VAL A 86 -20.13 -0.59 27.35
CA VAL A 86 -20.01 0.85 27.60
C VAL A 86 -21.31 1.58 27.31
N LEU A 87 -22.03 1.23 26.24
CA LEU A 87 -23.21 1.95 25.78
C LEU A 87 -24.52 1.46 26.46
N VAL A 88 -24.59 0.19 26.87
CA VAL A 88 -25.83 -0.44 27.32
C VAL A 88 -25.83 -0.78 28.82
N PHE A 89 -24.70 -1.23 29.36
CA PHE A 89 -24.58 -1.76 30.73
C PHE A 89 -23.63 -0.97 31.64
N GLY A 90 -23.08 0.15 31.16
CA GLY A 90 -22.13 1.01 31.86
C GLY A 90 -22.71 1.88 32.99
N GLY A 91 -23.94 1.62 33.45
CA GLY A 91 -24.60 2.32 34.56
C GLY A 91 -25.69 3.33 34.18
N GLN A 92 -26.17 3.33 32.93
CA GLN A 92 -27.12 4.30 32.40
C GLN A 92 -28.57 4.14 32.90
N ASP A 93 -28.85 3.04 33.59
CA ASP A 93 -30.19 2.61 34.00
C ASP A 93 -31.24 2.69 32.89
N TRP A 94 -30.94 2.04 31.77
CA TRP A 94 -31.86 1.98 30.64
C TRP A 94 -33.06 1.06 30.92
N PRO A 95 -34.25 1.36 30.36
CA PRO A 95 -35.38 0.43 30.32
C PRO A 95 -34.98 -0.92 29.72
N ALA A 96 -35.65 -1.99 30.14
CA ALA A 96 -35.33 -3.36 29.70
C ALA A 96 -35.33 -3.52 28.18
N TRP A 97 -36.25 -2.87 27.46
CA TRP A 97 -36.33 -2.94 26.00
C TRP A 97 -35.13 -2.31 25.29
N VAL A 98 -34.52 -1.25 25.86
CA VAL A 98 -33.28 -0.64 25.33
C VAL A 98 -32.11 -1.60 25.52
N LYS A 99 -32.01 -2.23 26.70
CA LYS A 99 -30.97 -3.23 26.99
C LYS A 99 -31.09 -4.44 26.06
N ALA A 100 -32.31 -4.94 25.86
CA ALA A 100 -32.60 -6.03 24.93
C ALA A 100 -32.24 -5.64 23.48
N GLY A 101 -32.73 -4.49 23.01
CA GLY A 101 -32.45 -4.00 21.65
C GLY A 101 -30.95 -3.79 21.40
N GLY A 102 -30.24 -3.13 22.31
CA GLY A 102 -28.79 -2.93 22.20
C GLY A 102 -28.00 -4.25 22.20
N SER A 103 -28.45 -5.24 22.97
CA SER A 103 -27.82 -6.57 23.00
C SER A 103 -28.07 -7.36 21.72
N VAL A 104 -29.29 -7.32 21.17
CA VAL A 104 -29.60 -7.94 19.88
C VAL A 104 -28.76 -7.30 18.77
N LEU A 105 -28.65 -5.97 18.71
CA LEU A 105 -27.80 -5.28 17.73
C LEU A 105 -26.33 -5.68 17.85
N ALA A 106 -25.79 -5.76 19.06
CA ALA A 106 -24.41 -6.19 19.28
C ALA A 106 -24.18 -7.65 18.84
N LEU A 107 -25.12 -8.55 19.12
CA LEU A 107 -25.04 -9.96 18.69
C LEU A 107 -25.15 -10.11 17.18
N LEU A 108 -26.07 -9.37 16.54
CA LEU A 108 -26.21 -9.34 15.08
C LEU A 108 -24.93 -8.80 14.42
N GLY A 109 -24.31 -7.77 15.00
CA GLY A 109 -23.02 -7.26 14.53
C GLY A 109 -21.88 -8.26 14.71
N LEU A 110 -21.78 -8.86 15.89
CA LEU A 110 -20.74 -9.82 16.24
C LEU A 110 -20.77 -11.08 15.36
N ALA A 111 -21.95 -11.60 15.03
CA ALA A 111 -22.10 -12.74 14.14
C ALA A 111 -22.13 -12.35 12.66
N GLY A 112 -22.86 -11.27 12.33
CA GLY A 112 -23.10 -10.82 10.96
C GLY A 112 -21.87 -10.25 10.28
N MET A 113 -21.01 -9.49 11.01
CA MET A 113 -19.80 -8.92 10.43
C MET A 113 -18.81 -10.01 9.97
N PRO A 114 -18.39 -10.99 10.80
CA PRO A 114 -17.51 -12.07 10.35
C PRO A 114 -18.14 -12.90 9.24
N TYR A 115 -19.45 -13.18 9.31
CA TYR A 115 -20.16 -13.89 8.24
C TYR A 115 -20.08 -13.15 6.90
N ALA A 116 -20.37 -11.84 6.91
CA ALA A 116 -20.28 -10.98 5.73
C ALA A 116 -18.84 -10.89 5.21
N MET A 117 -17.84 -10.84 6.08
CA MET A 117 -16.42 -10.85 5.68
C MET A 117 -16.01 -12.16 5.00
N MET A 118 -16.43 -13.31 5.53
CA MET A 118 -16.14 -14.61 4.93
C MET A 118 -16.76 -14.76 3.53
N ARG A 119 -18.01 -14.31 3.34
CA ARG A 119 -18.65 -14.31 2.01
C ARG A 119 -18.07 -13.27 1.08
N GLY A 120 -17.74 -12.11 1.64
CA GLY A 120 -17.25 -10.94 0.92
C GLY A 120 -15.87 -11.14 0.33
N HIS A 121 -14.95 -11.76 1.07
CA HIS A 121 -13.53 -11.92 0.68
C HIS A 121 -13.11 -13.37 0.47
N GLY A 122 -14.06 -14.31 0.49
CA GLY A 122 -13.80 -15.73 0.24
C GLY A 122 -13.63 -16.07 -1.25
N PRO A 123 -13.43 -17.36 -1.58
CA PRO A 123 -13.20 -17.81 -2.97
C PRO A 123 -14.35 -17.48 -3.95
N ARG A 124 -15.57 -17.30 -3.44
CA ARG A 124 -16.75 -16.89 -4.20
C ARG A 124 -17.14 -15.43 -3.93
N GLN A 125 -16.13 -14.56 -3.78
CA GLN A 125 -16.21 -13.14 -3.42
C GLN A 125 -17.54 -12.46 -3.82
N GLU A 126 -18.35 -12.08 -2.83
CA GLU A 126 -19.63 -11.38 -3.01
C GLU A 126 -19.51 -9.90 -2.65
N ASP A 127 -19.67 -9.01 -3.64
CA ASP A 127 -19.45 -7.58 -3.43
C ASP A 127 -20.40 -6.98 -2.39
N ALA A 128 -21.67 -7.38 -2.39
CA ALA A 128 -22.64 -6.92 -1.40
C ALA A 128 -22.24 -7.34 0.04
N ALA A 129 -21.75 -8.57 0.21
CA ALA A 129 -21.31 -9.06 1.52
C ALA A 129 -20.01 -8.35 1.97
N ALA A 130 -19.08 -8.13 1.05
CA ALA A 130 -17.85 -7.37 1.34
C ALA A 130 -18.17 -5.95 1.80
N ILE A 131 -19.04 -5.24 1.08
CA ILE A 131 -19.49 -3.88 1.45
C ILE A 131 -20.06 -3.86 2.88
N VAL A 132 -20.95 -4.80 3.19
CA VAL A 132 -21.57 -4.88 4.52
C VAL A 132 -20.52 -5.14 5.60
N GLY A 133 -19.70 -6.18 5.43
CA GLY A 133 -18.73 -6.56 6.46
C GLY A 133 -17.61 -5.53 6.64
N ASP A 134 -17.11 -4.93 5.57
CA ASP A 134 -16.05 -3.91 5.63
C ASP A 134 -16.59 -2.63 6.28
N THR A 135 -17.84 -2.26 5.97
CA THR A 135 -18.50 -1.12 6.61
C THR A 135 -18.72 -1.38 8.10
N LEU A 136 -19.21 -2.57 8.47
CA LEU A 136 -19.39 -2.95 9.88
C LEU A 136 -18.06 -2.98 10.64
N LEU A 137 -16.98 -3.47 10.01
CA LEU A 137 -15.64 -3.47 10.59
C LEU A 137 -15.16 -2.04 10.88
N GLY A 138 -15.33 -1.11 9.94
CA GLY A 138 -15.00 0.30 10.15
C GLY A 138 -15.83 0.95 11.25
N ILE A 139 -17.16 0.73 11.24
CA ILE A 139 -18.07 1.25 12.27
C ILE A 139 -17.66 0.75 13.66
N VAL A 140 -17.52 -0.57 13.83
CA VAL A 140 -17.20 -1.14 15.14
C VAL A 140 -15.81 -0.73 15.60
N TRP A 141 -14.82 -0.60 14.70
CA TRP A 141 -13.49 -0.10 15.05
C TRP A 141 -13.53 1.30 15.66
N VAL A 142 -14.29 2.22 15.05
CA VAL A 142 -14.43 3.60 15.54
C VAL A 142 -15.18 3.60 16.87
N VAL A 143 -16.33 2.92 16.95
CA VAL A 143 -17.13 2.87 18.18
C VAL A 143 -16.34 2.23 19.32
N PHE A 144 -15.60 1.14 19.06
CA PHE A 144 -14.68 0.51 20.01
C PHE A 144 -13.63 1.49 20.52
N THR A 145 -12.89 2.12 19.61
CA THR A 145 -11.81 3.05 19.94
C THR A 145 -12.31 4.15 20.86
N TRP A 146 -13.43 4.79 20.50
CA TRP A 146 -13.96 5.90 21.29
C TRP A 146 -14.71 5.43 22.54
N SER A 147 -15.25 4.21 22.57
CA SER A 147 -15.76 3.60 23.81
C SER A 147 -14.64 3.39 24.83
N VAL A 148 -13.44 2.99 24.40
CA VAL A 148 -12.27 2.87 25.28
C VAL A 148 -11.77 4.26 25.69
N LEU A 149 -11.50 5.15 24.75
CA LEU A 149 -10.88 6.44 25.03
C LEU A 149 -11.82 7.38 25.80
N VAL A 150 -13.00 7.68 25.26
CA VAL A 150 -13.98 8.57 25.94
C VAL A 150 -14.57 7.85 27.14
N GLY A 151 -14.88 6.55 27.04
CA GLY A 151 -15.47 5.81 28.15
C GLY A 151 -14.60 5.80 29.42
N ILE A 152 -13.27 5.78 29.27
CA ILE A 152 -12.33 5.90 30.39
C ILE A 152 -12.09 7.38 30.75
N LEU A 153 -11.60 8.18 29.79
CA LEU A 153 -11.10 9.54 30.08
C LEU A 153 -12.22 10.48 30.52
N LEU A 154 -13.36 10.49 29.81
CA LEU A 154 -14.49 11.36 30.16
C LEU A 154 -15.13 10.92 31.48
N ARG A 155 -15.25 9.61 31.72
CA ARG A 155 -15.79 9.12 33.00
C ARG A 155 -14.95 9.58 34.18
N VAL A 156 -13.62 9.48 34.07
CA VAL A 156 -12.69 9.97 35.10
C VAL A 156 -12.83 11.49 35.29
N ALA A 157 -12.84 12.26 34.19
CA ALA A 157 -12.99 13.71 34.26
C ALA A 157 -14.31 14.14 34.93
N LEU A 158 -15.43 13.49 34.60
CA LEU A 158 -16.74 13.79 35.21
C LEU A 158 -16.77 13.43 36.71
N VAL A 159 -16.09 12.34 37.11
CA VAL A 159 -15.96 11.96 38.53
C VAL A 159 -15.17 13.01 39.29
N LEU A 160 -14.00 13.41 38.78
CA LEU A 160 -13.15 14.41 39.42
C LEU A 160 -13.79 15.81 39.44
N GLY A 161 -14.56 16.16 38.41
CA GLY A 161 -15.31 17.41 38.34
C GLY A 161 -16.61 17.42 39.13
N GLY A 162 -16.98 16.31 39.80
CA GLY A 162 -18.22 16.22 40.58
C GLY A 162 -19.51 16.34 39.75
N VAL A 163 -19.45 16.08 38.43
CA VAL A 163 -20.58 16.31 37.52
C VAL A 163 -21.55 15.14 37.55
N GLY A 164 -22.79 15.39 37.99
CA GLY A 164 -23.90 14.43 37.96
C GLY A 164 -23.70 13.20 38.85
N ASP A 165 -24.76 12.42 39.00
CA ASP A 165 -24.72 11.10 39.65
C ASP A 165 -24.13 10.02 38.71
N GLY A 166 -24.02 8.78 39.19
CA GLY A 166 -23.48 7.67 38.40
C GLY A 166 -24.25 7.39 37.10
N VAL A 167 -25.57 7.58 37.12
CA VAL A 167 -26.46 7.34 35.96
C VAL A 167 -26.26 8.44 34.92
N GLN A 168 -26.29 9.69 35.35
CA GLN A 168 -26.06 10.86 34.49
C GLN A 168 -24.69 10.79 33.81
N ARG A 169 -23.63 10.46 34.56
CA ARG A 169 -22.28 10.28 34.00
C ARG A 169 -22.24 9.20 32.93
N ALA A 170 -22.85 8.04 33.19
CA ALA A 170 -22.90 6.94 32.23
C ALA A 170 -23.66 7.34 30.94
N ARG A 171 -24.77 8.08 31.07
CA ARG A 171 -25.53 8.60 29.92
C ARG A 171 -24.72 9.63 29.13
N ILE A 172 -24.06 10.58 29.79
CA ILE A 172 -23.19 11.57 29.14
C ILE A 172 -22.09 10.88 28.33
N VAL A 173 -21.41 9.88 28.92
CA VAL A 173 -20.41 9.08 28.22
C VAL A 173 -21.00 8.40 26.99
N THR A 174 -22.15 7.74 27.13
CA THR A 174 -22.83 7.03 26.03
C THR A 174 -23.12 7.96 24.86
N TYR A 175 -23.80 9.08 25.12
CA TYR A 175 -24.16 10.03 24.08
C TYR A 175 -22.93 10.68 23.45
N THR A 176 -21.88 10.94 24.23
CA THR A 176 -20.62 11.49 23.70
C THR A 176 -19.93 10.49 22.78
N VAL A 177 -19.83 9.21 23.17
CA VAL A 177 -19.25 8.16 22.31
C VAL A 177 -20.02 8.05 21.00
N LEU A 178 -21.36 8.00 21.06
CA LEU A 178 -22.20 7.92 19.87
C LEU A 178 -22.05 9.15 18.97
N ALA A 179 -22.07 10.36 19.54
CA ALA A 179 -21.94 11.61 18.80
C ALA A 179 -20.56 11.72 18.11
N VAL A 180 -19.48 11.45 18.84
CA VAL A 180 -18.11 11.49 18.31
C VAL A 180 -17.94 10.43 17.21
N SER A 181 -18.43 9.21 17.44
CA SER A 181 -18.34 8.13 16.46
C SER A 181 -19.14 8.45 15.18
N ALA A 182 -20.36 8.98 15.31
CA ALA A 182 -21.17 9.40 14.17
C ALA A 182 -20.50 10.52 13.36
N LEU A 183 -19.92 11.52 14.04
CA LEU A 183 -19.18 12.60 13.40
C LEU A 183 -17.96 12.07 12.64
N LEU A 184 -17.15 11.22 13.27
CA LEU A 184 -15.92 10.68 12.67
C LEU A 184 -16.21 9.70 11.53
N LEU A 185 -17.25 8.87 11.64
CA LEU A 185 -17.67 7.99 10.55
C LEU A 185 -18.20 8.80 9.36
N SER A 186 -18.98 9.85 9.60
CA SER A 186 -19.48 10.74 8.55
C SER A 186 -18.33 11.46 7.84
N TRP A 187 -17.41 12.04 8.61
CA TRP A 187 -16.19 12.66 8.09
C TRP A 187 -15.33 11.65 7.32
N GLY A 188 -15.10 10.48 7.91
CA GLY A 188 -14.26 9.44 7.33
C GLY A 188 -14.81 8.88 6.03
N LEU A 189 -16.12 8.74 5.92
CA LEU A 189 -16.80 8.31 4.69
C LEU A 189 -16.65 9.36 3.59
N TRP A 190 -16.83 10.64 3.93
CA TRP A 190 -16.63 11.73 2.99
C TRP A 190 -15.17 11.81 2.51
N GLU A 191 -14.21 11.71 3.44
CA GLU A 191 -12.78 11.72 3.14
C GLU A 191 -12.37 10.53 2.27
N ALA A 192 -12.93 9.35 2.50
CA ALA A 192 -12.63 8.14 1.72
C ALA A 192 -13.18 8.18 0.28
N ARG A 193 -14.28 8.91 0.03
CA ARG A 193 -14.99 8.91 -1.26
C ARG A 193 -14.67 10.10 -2.17
N ARG A 194 -14.06 11.16 -1.63
CA ARG A 194 -13.68 12.32 -2.44
C ARG A 194 -12.46 12.03 -3.32
N VAL A 195 -12.21 12.88 -4.30
CA VAL A 195 -10.93 12.88 -5.02
C VAL A 195 -9.83 13.28 -4.03
N PRO A 196 -8.72 12.53 -3.94
CA PRO A 196 -7.67 12.84 -2.99
C PRO A 196 -7.03 14.21 -3.26
N ARG A 197 -6.53 14.84 -2.20
CA ARG A 197 -5.79 16.09 -2.33
C ARG A 197 -4.43 15.82 -2.96
N VAL A 198 -3.93 16.81 -3.70
CA VAL A 198 -2.58 16.76 -4.26
C VAL A 198 -1.58 17.15 -3.18
N ARG A 199 -0.64 16.25 -2.89
CA ARG A 199 0.49 16.50 -1.99
C ARG A 199 1.75 16.72 -2.82
N ARG A 200 2.33 17.91 -2.75
CA ARG A 200 3.60 18.23 -3.42
C ARG A 200 4.76 18.05 -2.45
N VAL A 201 5.81 17.35 -2.89
CA VAL A 201 7.02 17.11 -2.10
C VAL A 201 8.23 17.29 -3.00
N ASP A 202 9.13 18.20 -2.65
CA ASP A 202 10.44 18.28 -3.28
C ASP A 202 11.34 17.18 -2.70
N VAL A 203 12.00 16.41 -3.58
CA VAL A 203 12.92 15.33 -3.21
C VAL A 203 14.27 15.60 -3.83
N GLU A 204 15.24 15.95 -3.00
CA GLU A 204 16.61 16.23 -3.44
C GLU A 204 17.40 14.94 -3.59
N LEU A 205 17.91 14.64 -4.79
CA LEU A 205 18.75 13.48 -5.08
C LEU A 205 20.15 13.95 -5.49
N GLU A 206 21.17 13.46 -4.79
CA GLU A 206 22.57 13.86 -5.00
C GLU A 206 23.06 13.61 -6.44
N ARG A 207 22.55 12.56 -7.09
CA ARG A 207 22.99 12.11 -8.43
C ARG A 207 22.02 12.48 -9.56
N LEU A 208 21.00 13.31 -9.32
CA LEU A 208 19.93 13.53 -10.30
C LEU A 208 20.43 14.08 -11.65
N GLY A 209 21.48 14.90 -11.65
CA GLY A 209 21.85 15.72 -12.80
C GLY A 209 20.93 16.92 -12.99
N THR A 210 21.43 17.97 -13.64
CA THR A 210 20.69 19.25 -13.79
C THR A 210 19.61 19.23 -14.86
N GLY A 211 19.73 18.37 -15.88
CA GLY A 211 18.72 18.16 -16.93
C GLY A 211 17.44 17.51 -16.40
N LEU A 212 17.54 16.78 -15.29
CA LEU A 212 16.43 16.15 -14.59
C LEU A 212 15.87 17.01 -13.44
N ASP A 213 16.45 18.17 -13.13
CA ASP A 213 15.91 19.08 -12.11
C ASP A 213 14.49 19.54 -12.46
N GLY A 214 13.62 19.55 -11.45
CA GLY A 214 12.20 19.88 -11.60
C GLY A 214 11.38 18.76 -12.24
N THR A 215 11.92 17.53 -12.34
CA THR A 215 11.16 16.39 -12.86
C THR A 215 9.96 16.10 -11.96
N ARG A 216 8.75 16.24 -12.51
CA ARG A 216 7.49 15.97 -11.85
C ARG A 216 7.12 14.49 -11.98
N VAL A 217 7.14 13.77 -10.88
CA VAL A 217 6.70 12.37 -10.77
C VAL A 217 5.38 12.33 -10.02
N ALA A 218 4.28 12.04 -10.73
CA ALA A 218 3.00 11.82 -10.07
C ALA A 218 2.93 10.36 -9.57
N VAL A 219 2.62 10.18 -8.29
CA VAL A 219 2.47 8.88 -7.65
C VAL A 219 1.02 8.69 -7.25
N ILE A 220 0.44 7.62 -7.78
CA ILE A 220 -0.80 7.02 -7.29
C ILE A 220 -0.49 5.61 -6.80
N THR A 221 -1.25 5.10 -5.85
CA THR A 221 -1.04 3.76 -5.27
C THR A 221 -2.25 3.41 -4.42
N ASP A 222 -2.44 2.13 -4.10
CA ASP A 222 -3.49 1.70 -3.18
C ASP A 222 -4.87 2.22 -3.62
N THR A 223 -5.18 2.13 -4.91
CA THR A 223 -6.49 2.55 -5.43
C THR A 223 -7.59 1.62 -4.95
N HIS A 224 -7.26 0.34 -4.74
CA HIS A 224 -8.17 -0.71 -4.28
C HIS A 224 -9.53 -0.67 -4.98
N TYR A 225 -9.56 -0.66 -6.31
CA TYR A 225 -10.80 -0.89 -7.04
C TYR A 225 -11.43 -2.20 -6.57
N GLY A 226 -12.62 -2.10 -6.01
CA GLY A 226 -13.16 -3.14 -5.17
C GLY A 226 -14.67 -3.27 -5.30
N PRO A 227 -15.34 -3.84 -4.28
CA PRO A 227 -16.78 -4.05 -4.26
C PRO A 227 -17.62 -2.79 -4.49
N LEU A 228 -17.17 -1.64 -3.97
CA LEU A 228 -17.80 -0.36 -4.26
C LEU A 228 -17.35 0.11 -5.65
N ASP A 229 -18.29 0.27 -6.57
CA ASP A 229 -17.99 0.82 -7.90
C ASP A 229 -17.50 2.26 -7.81
N ARG A 230 -16.23 2.45 -8.14
CA ARG A 230 -15.52 3.73 -8.15
C ARG A 230 -15.05 4.15 -9.55
N ALA A 231 -15.65 3.68 -10.64
CA ALA A 231 -15.24 4.06 -12.00
C ALA A 231 -15.26 5.57 -12.25
N ARG A 232 -16.33 6.26 -11.82
CA ARG A 232 -16.41 7.74 -11.90
C ARG A 232 -15.36 8.44 -11.04
N TRP A 233 -15.02 7.87 -9.88
CA TRP A 233 -13.98 8.40 -9.01
C TRP A 233 -12.59 8.22 -9.66
N SER A 234 -12.33 7.06 -10.25
CA SER A 234 -11.12 6.75 -11.02
C SER A 234 -10.89 7.76 -12.15
N ALA A 235 -11.93 8.05 -12.94
CA ALA A 235 -11.85 9.07 -14.00
C ALA A 235 -11.51 10.48 -13.45
N LYS A 236 -12.08 10.88 -12.31
CA LYS A 236 -11.75 12.16 -11.67
C LYS A 236 -10.33 12.20 -11.11
N VAL A 237 -9.85 11.09 -10.53
CA VAL A 237 -8.45 10.96 -10.09
C VAL A 237 -7.51 11.08 -11.28
N CYS A 238 -7.79 10.40 -12.39
CA CYS A 238 -6.97 10.48 -13.60
C CYS A 238 -6.94 11.90 -14.18
N SER A 239 -8.08 12.58 -14.20
CA SER A 239 -8.17 13.99 -14.58
C SER A 239 -7.34 14.89 -13.67
N ALA A 240 -7.41 14.69 -12.35
CA ALA A 240 -6.59 15.42 -11.38
C ALA A 240 -5.10 15.18 -11.59
N VAL A 241 -4.67 13.93 -11.84
CA VAL A 241 -3.27 13.59 -12.13
C VAL A 241 -2.79 14.24 -13.42
N ASN A 242 -3.55 14.15 -14.52
CA ASN A 242 -3.20 14.79 -15.79
C ASN A 242 -3.08 16.32 -15.65
N SER A 243 -3.90 16.96 -14.80
CA SER A 243 -3.81 18.41 -14.54
C SER A 243 -2.49 18.84 -13.88
N LEU A 244 -1.74 17.90 -13.29
CA LEU A 244 -0.41 18.15 -12.72
C LEU A 244 0.69 18.22 -13.79
N ASN A 245 0.36 17.91 -15.05
CA ASN A 245 1.29 17.78 -16.16
C ASN A 245 2.54 16.96 -15.78
N PRO A 246 2.40 15.73 -15.26
CA PRO A 246 3.55 14.96 -14.80
C PRO A 246 4.47 14.59 -15.96
N HIS A 247 5.77 14.49 -15.70
CA HIS A 247 6.72 13.95 -16.66
C HIS A 247 6.73 12.42 -16.61
N LEU A 248 6.59 11.83 -15.41
CA LEU A 248 6.51 10.40 -15.14
C LEU A 248 5.31 10.13 -14.23
N ILE A 249 4.58 9.03 -14.46
CA ILE A 249 3.55 8.56 -13.53
C ILE A 249 3.91 7.19 -12.99
N CYS A 250 3.82 7.03 -11.67
CA CYS A 250 4.07 5.80 -10.96
C CYS A 250 2.78 5.29 -10.31
N HIS A 251 2.45 4.01 -10.52
CA HIS A 251 1.48 3.27 -9.71
C HIS A 251 2.20 2.28 -8.80
N ALA A 252 2.30 2.57 -7.51
CA ALA A 252 3.15 1.83 -6.58
C ALA A 252 2.47 0.61 -5.92
N GLY A 253 1.66 -0.16 -6.67
CA GLY A 253 0.96 -1.37 -6.18
C GLY A 253 -0.45 -1.16 -5.62
N ASP A 254 -1.12 -2.28 -5.32
CA ASP A 254 -2.48 -2.39 -4.79
C ASP A 254 -3.53 -1.63 -5.61
N ILE A 255 -3.65 -2.00 -6.88
CA ILE A 255 -4.66 -1.47 -7.79
C ILE A 255 -6.06 -1.84 -7.30
N ALA A 256 -6.26 -3.08 -6.87
CA ALA A 256 -7.61 -3.63 -6.70
C ALA A 256 -7.76 -4.77 -5.70
N ASP A 257 -8.99 -4.87 -5.18
CA ASP A 257 -9.50 -5.99 -4.40
C ASP A 257 -10.40 -6.88 -5.30
N GLY A 258 -9.80 -7.90 -5.90
CA GLY A 258 -10.45 -8.86 -6.80
C GLY A 258 -9.77 -8.95 -8.17
N THR A 259 -10.38 -9.67 -9.10
CA THR A 259 -9.79 -9.93 -10.42
C THR A 259 -9.85 -8.72 -11.36
N ALA A 260 -8.91 -8.67 -12.31
CA ALA A 260 -8.85 -7.62 -13.34
C ALA A 260 -10.15 -7.50 -14.15
N ASP A 261 -10.79 -8.62 -14.47
CA ASP A 261 -12.06 -8.63 -15.21
C ASP A 261 -13.21 -8.00 -14.42
N ARG A 262 -13.37 -8.36 -13.13
CA ARG A 262 -14.43 -7.81 -12.29
C ARG A 262 -14.27 -6.31 -12.05
N ARG A 263 -13.04 -5.81 -12.09
CA ARG A 263 -12.71 -4.40 -11.80
C ARG A 263 -12.34 -3.62 -13.06
N ARG A 264 -12.55 -4.19 -14.25
CA ARG A 264 -12.15 -3.63 -15.56
C ARG A 264 -12.61 -2.18 -15.75
N ALA A 265 -13.88 -1.91 -15.52
CA ALA A 265 -14.46 -0.56 -15.69
C ALA A 265 -13.88 0.48 -14.71
N GLN A 266 -13.47 0.04 -13.52
CA GLN A 266 -12.85 0.93 -12.53
C GLN A 266 -11.39 1.24 -12.86
N ALA A 267 -10.67 0.28 -13.45
CA ALA A 267 -9.28 0.44 -13.87
C ALA A 267 -9.12 1.12 -15.23
N GLU A 268 -10.12 1.04 -16.11
CA GLU A 268 -10.08 1.59 -17.48
C GLU A 268 -9.60 3.05 -17.58
N PRO A 269 -10.04 3.99 -16.70
CA PRO A 269 -9.56 5.37 -16.77
C PRO A 269 -8.05 5.53 -16.60
N LEU A 270 -7.34 4.56 -15.99
CA LEU A 270 -5.88 4.60 -15.87
C LEU A 270 -5.19 4.61 -17.25
N GLY A 271 -5.84 4.14 -18.31
CA GLY A 271 -5.32 4.23 -19.68
C GLY A 271 -5.32 5.65 -20.26
N SER A 272 -6.09 6.58 -19.68
CA SER A 272 -6.18 7.99 -20.11
C SER A 272 -5.07 8.89 -19.56
N LEU A 273 -4.24 8.35 -18.67
CA LEU A 273 -3.14 9.09 -18.06
C LEU A 273 -2.05 9.37 -19.09
N HIS A 274 -1.46 10.56 -19.06
CA HIS A 274 -0.43 10.96 -20.01
C HIS A 274 0.81 11.48 -19.28
N ALA A 275 1.97 10.91 -19.60
CA ALA A 275 3.27 11.32 -19.08
C ALA A 275 4.36 11.01 -20.12
N PRO A 276 5.12 12.01 -20.59
CA PRO A 276 6.07 11.84 -21.69
C PRO A 276 7.24 10.90 -21.39
N LEU A 277 7.65 10.77 -20.13
CA LEU A 277 8.68 9.79 -19.71
C LEU A 277 8.10 8.40 -19.44
N GLY A 278 6.77 8.26 -19.48
CA GLY A 278 6.08 6.98 -19.36
C GLY A 278 5.21 6.84 -18.11
N ARG A 279 4.55 5.69 -18.04
CA ARG A 279 3.68 5.27 -16.94
C ARG A 279 4.16 3.92 -16.46
N VAL A 280 4.56 3.82 -15.20
CA VAL A 280 5.18 2.62 -14.63
C VAL A 280 4.34 2.07 -13.48
N TYR A 281 4.34 0.75 -13.34
CA TYR A 281 3.52 0.03 -12.36
C TYR A 281 4.32 -1.12 -11.73
N VAL A 282 4.12 -1.36 -10.44
CA VAL A 282 4.58 -2.56 -9.72
C VAL A 282 3.42 -3.21 -8.99
N THR A 283 3.47 -4.52 -8.76
CA THR A 283 2.46 -5.23 -7.97
C THR A 283 2.53 -4.83 -6.49
N GLY A 284 1.38 -4.81 -5.83
CA GLY A 284 1.26 -4.85 -4.39
C GLY A 284 0.82 -6.24 -3.90
N ASN A 285 0.54 -6.37 -2.61
CA ASN A 285 0.15 -7.65 -2.03
C ASN A 285 -1.27 -8.06 -2.43
N HIS A 286 -2.17 -7.12 -2.75
CA HIS A 286 -3.56 -7.41 -3.10
C HIS A 286 -3.72 -8.07 -4.48
N GLU A 287 -2.81 -7.78 -5.40
CA GLU A 287 -2.72 -8.50 -6.66
C GLU A 287 -2.43 -9.99 -6.43
N TYR A 288 -1.56 -10.34 -5.48
CA TYR A 288 -1.22 -11.74 -5.17
C TYR A 288 -2.32 -12.48 -4.42
N TYR A 289 -3.21 -11.77 -3.70
CA TYR A 289 -4.40 -12.38 -3.09
C TYR A 289 -5.53 -12.67 -4.10
N SER A 290 -5.43 -12.10 -5.30
CA SER A 290 -6.46 -12.20 -6.33
C SER A 290 -5.92 -12.84 -7.60
N GLN A 291 -5.35 -12.06 -8.52
CA GLN A 291 -4.87 -12.52 -9.82
C GLN A 291 -3.72 -11.65 -10.33
N ALA A 292 -2.53 -11.80 -9.72
CA ALA A 292 -1.41 -10.90 -9.98
C ALA A 292 -1.02 -10.82 -11.46
N GLN A 293 -0.90 -11.96 -12.14
CA GLN A 293 -0.60 -11.96 -13.57
C GLN A 293 -1.70 -11.26 -14.40
N GLY A 294 -2.98 -11.49 -14.07
CA GLY A 294 -4.09 -10.81 -14.76
C GLY A 294 -4.07 -9.30 -14.60
N TRP A 295 -3.62 -8.78 -13.44
CA TRP A 295 -3.43 -7.34 -13.24
C TRP A 295 -2.21 -6.78 -13.98
N VAL A 296 -1.11 -7.55 -14.04
CA VAL A 296 0.07 -7.21 -14.85
C VAL A 296 -0.31 -7.09 -16.33
N ASP A 297 -1.04 -8.06 -16.85
CA ASP A 297 -1.52 -8.08 -18.23
C ASP A 297 -2.45 -6.89 -18.49
N ARG A 298 -3.43 -6.67 -17.59
CA ARG A 298 -4.39 -5.57 -17.72
C ARG A 298 -3.73 -4.18 -17.71
N MET A 299 -2.74 -3.96 -16.84
CA MET A 299 -2.01 -2.70 -16.81
C MET A 299 -1.18 -2.51 -18.07
N THR A 300 -0.59 -3.58 -18.59
CA THR A 300 0.15 -3.57 -19.87
C THR A 300 -0.78 -3.21 -21.03
N GLU A 301 -1.99 -3.79 -21.10
CA GLU A 301 -3.02 -3.42 -22.08
C GLU A 301 -3.41 -1.93 -22.02
N LEU A 302 -3.45 -1.35 -20.81
CA LEU A 302 -3.70 0.08 -20.61
C LEU A 302 -2.50 0.96 -20.96
N GLY A 303 -1.39 0.36 -21.41
CA GLY A 303 -0.16 1.01 -21.84
C GLY A 303 0.74 1.45 -20.68
N TRP A 304 0.70 0.73 -19.56
CA TRP A 304 1.65 0.89 -18.47
C TRP A 304 2.82 -0.08 -18.61
N HIS A 305 4.02 0.36 -18.26
CA HIS A 305 5.16 -0.52 -18.10
C HIS A 305 5.10 -1.21 -16.74
N ALA A 306 4.73 -2.48 -16.71
CA ALA A 306 4.85 -3.30 -15.52
C ALA A 306 6.34 -3.59 -15.23
N LEU A 307 6.88 -2.94 -14.20
CA LEU A 307 8.27 -3.06 -13.77
C LEU A 307 8.43 -4.23 -12.80
N ARG A 308 8.27 -5.44 -13.32
CA ARG A 308 8.50 -6.66 -12.55
C ARG A 308 9.98 -7.03 -12.56
N ASN A 309 10.68 -6.71 -11.48
CA ASN A 309 12.10 -7.00 -11.29
C ASN A 309 12.97 -6.53 -12.46
N ARG A 310 12.68 -5.32 -12.95
CA ARG A 310 13.31 -4.71 -14.12
C ARG A 310 13.25 -3.20 -14.00
N HIS A 311 13.89 -2.50 -14.92
CA HIS A 311 13.88 -1.05 -14.97
C HIS A 311 13.54 -0.50 -16.35
N LEU A 312 13.20 0.79 -16.36
CA LEU A 312 13.10 1.66 -17.52
C LEU A 312 14.11 2.79 -17.34
N VAL A 313 14.91 3.08 -18.36
CA VAL A 313 15.77 4.27 -18.39
C VAL A 313 15.03 5.38 -19.13
N VAL A 314 14.90 6.54 -18.50
CA VAL A 314 14.25 7.72 -19.09
C VAL A 314 15.26 8.86 -19.19
N GLU A 315 15.10 9.71 -20.19
CA GLU A 315 16.00 10.83 -20.46
C GLU A 315 15.25 12.17 -20.40
N ARG A 316 15.85 13.17 -19.76
CA ARG A 316 15.35 14.55 -19.82
C ARG A 316 16.51 15.53 -19.68
N GLY A 317 16.56 16.51 -20.58
CA GLY A 317 17.59 17.55 -20.54
C GLY A 317 19.02 17.02 -20.68
N GLY A 318 19.20 15.88 -21.37
CA GLY A 318 20.49 15.22 -21.58
C GLY A 318 20.94 14.28 -20.45
N ASP A 319 20.23 14.27 -19.31
CA ASP A 319 20.53 13.38 -18.18
C ASP A 319 19.59 12.16 -18.16
N LEU A 320 20.10 11.05 -17.64
CA LEU A 320 19.41 9.76 -17.56
C LEU A 320 18.95 9.46 -16.13
N LEU A 321 17.73 8.92 -16.00
CA LEU A 321 17.14 8.45 -14.75
C LEU A 321 16.73 6.99 -14.90
N VAL A 322 17.13 6.16 -13.94
CA VAL A 322 16.67 4.77 -13.86
C VAL A 322 15.42 4.70 -13.00
N VAL A 323 14.35 4.17 -13.56
CA VAL A 323 13.10 3.87 -12.86
C VAL A 323 12.99 2.35 -12.76
N ALA A 324 13.33 1.81 -11.60
CA ALA A 324 13.31 0.38 -11.33
C ALA A 324 12.03 -0.03 -10.60
N GLY A 325 11.66 -1.30 -10.71
CA GLY A 325 10.56 -1.87 -9.94
C GLY A 325 10.81 -3.33 -9.59
N VAL A 326 10.25 -3.76 -8.47
CA VAL A 326 10.24 -5.16 -8.02
C VAL A 326 8.81 -5.63 -7.82
N ASP A 327 8.57 -6.94 -7.95
CA ASP A 327 7.33 -7.54 -7.47
C ASP A 327 7.19 -7.34 -5.94
N ASP A 328 5.96 -7.32 -5.43
CA ASP A 328 5.72 -7.27 -3.98
C ASP A 328 6.37 -8.46 -3.24
N VAL A 329 6.83 -8.25 -2.00
CA VAL A 329 7.45 -9.31 -1.18
C VAL A 329 6.54 -10.51 -0.91
N THR A 330 5.21 -10.33 -1.01
CA THR A 330 4.23 -11.42 -0.90
C THR A 330 4.33 -12.41 -2.07
N ALA A 331 4.92 -11.99 -3.20
CA ALA A 331 5.10 -12.80 -4.40
C ALA A 331 5.75 -14.16 -4.13
N GLU A 332 6.76 -14.21 -3.25
CA GLU A 332 7.50 -15.44 -2.91
C GLU A 332 6.59 -16.56 -2.40
N HIS A 333 5.49 -16.21 -1.74
CA HIS A 333 4.56 -17.15 -1.14
C HIS A 333 3.31 -17.38 -2.00
N SER A 334 3.23 -16.75 -3.18
CA SER A 334 2.05 -16.85 -4.06
C SER A 334 1.97 -18.15 -4.85
N GLY A 335 3.11 -18.85 -5.02
CA GLY A 335 3.21 -20.03 -5.87
C GLY A 335 3.15 -19.73 -7.38
N LEU A 336 3.13 -18.46 -7.80
CA LEU A 336 3.18 -18.07 -9.20
C LEU A 336 4.62 -18.17 -9.74
N PRO A 337 4.87 -18.97 -10.80
CA PRO A 337 6.21 -19.13 -11.37
C PRO A 337 6.83 -17.78 -11.77
N GLY A 338 8.08 -17.54 -11.37
CA GLY A 338 8.81 -16.33 -11.72
C GLY A 338 8.41 -15.06 -10.95
N HIS A 339 7.41 -15.11 -10.07
CA HIS A 339 7.05 -13.97 -9.21
C HIS A 339 7.84 -14.02 -7.89
N ARG A 340 8.68 -13.01 -7.65
CA ARG A 340 9.44 -12.82 -6.41
C ARG A 340 9.97 -11.39 -6.36
N ALA A 341 10.19 -10.80 -5.19
CA ALA A 341 10.86 -9.51 -5.10
C ALA A 341 12.37 -9.69 -5.40
N HIS A 342 12.83 -9.25 -6.58
CA HIS A 342 14.20 -9.49 -7.06
C HIS A 342 14.89 -8.19 -7.48
N LEU A 343 15.52 -7.53 -6.51
CA LEU A 343 16.18 -6.24 -6.71
C LEU A 343 17.41 -6.33 -7.61
N GLU A 344 18.19 -7.41 -7.51
CA GLU A 344 19.39 -7.61 -8.35
C GLU A 344 19.03 -7.62 -9.84
N GLY A 345 17.99 -8.37 -10.24
CA GLY A 345 17.49 -8.33 -11.61
C GLY A 345 16.90 -6.97 -12.01
N ALA A 346 16.27 -6.26 -11.06
CA ALA A 346 15.76 -4.92 -11.34
C ALA A 346 16.87 -3.91 -11.68
N LEU A 347 18.08 -4.13 -11.17
CA LEU A 347 19.25 -3.26 -11.33
C LEU A 347 20.32 -3.86 -12.25
N GLU A 348 20.03 -4.97 -12.93
CA GLU A 348 20.98 -5.62 -13.82
C GLU A 348 21.41 -4.66 -14.95
N GLY A 349 22.73 -4.51 -15.14
CA GLY A 349 23.29 -3.60 -16.16
C GLY A 349 23.16 -2.11 -15.85
N VAL A 350 22.60 -1.72 -14.69
CA VAL A 350 22.51 -0.31 -14.28
C VAL A 350 23.88 0.21 -13.82
N SER A 351 24.34 1.30 -14.44
CA SER A 351 25.55 1.99 -13.98
C SER A 351 25.37 2.57 -12.57
N GLN A 352 26.40 2.42 -11.73
CA GLN A 352 26.43 2.97 -10.37
C GLN A 352 26.52 4.50 -10.30
N ASP A 353 26.62 5.19 -11.44
CA ASP A 353 26.64 6.66 -11.48
C ASP A 353 25.25 7.26 -11.73
N LEU A 354 24.31 6.47 -12.25
CA LEU A 354 22.97 6.97 -12.57
C LEU A 354 22.08 7.06 -11.32
N PRO A 355 21.22 8.09 -11.23
CA PRO A 355 20.19 8.16 -10.20
C PRO A 355 19.14 7.05 -10.41
N VAL A 356 18.72 6.43 -9.31
CA VAL A 356 17.76 5.32 -9.30
C VAL A 356 16.56 5.66 -8.42
N VAL A 357 15.38 5.63 -9.04
CA VAL A 357 14.08 5.65 -8.36
C VAL A 357 13.50 4.24 -8.42
N LEU A 358 13.33 3.61 -7.26
CA LEU A 358 12.76 2.27 -7.12
C LEU A 358 11.29 2.34 -6.72
N LEU A 359 10.42 1.63 -7.43
CA LEU A 359 9.08 1.31 -6.98
C LEU A 359 9.12 -0.04 -6.25
N ALA A 360 8.79 -0.01 -4.96
CA ALA A 360 8.59 -1.21 -4.16
C ALA A 360 7.38 -0.95 -3.27
N HIS A 361 6.32 -1.75 -3.41
CA HIS A 361 5.03 -1.45 -2.81
C HIS A 361 5.11 -1.27 -1.29
N GLN A 362 5.84 -2.14 -0.58
CA GLN A 362 5.96 -2.07 0.89
C GLN A 362 7.17 -1.25 1.36
N PRO A 363 6.97 -0.29 2.28
CA PRO A 363 8.05 0.49 2.91
C PRO A 363 9.17 -0.34 3.52
N LYS A 364 8.86 -1.53 4.05
CA LYS A 364 9.86 -2.41 4.67
C LYS A 364 10.96 -2.90 3.72
N PHE A 365 10.79 -2.75 2.41
CA PHE A 365 11.83 -3.06 1.41
C PHE A 365 13.01 -2.06 1.40
N VAL A 366 12.91 -0.95 2.13
CA VAL A 366 13.91 0.13 2.13
C VAL A 366 15.31 -0.32 2.58
N GLY A 367 15.41 -1.37 3.41
CA GLY A 367 16.69 -1.92 3.82
C GLY A 367 17.48 -2.51 2.65
N GLN A 368 16.82 -3.27 1.78
CA GLN A 368 17.41 -3.81 0.55
C GLN A 368 17.77 -2.69 -0.42
N ALA A 369 16.87 -1.71 -0.60
CA ALA A 369 17.09 -0.57 -1.47
C ALA A 369 18.32 0.26 -1.04
N ALA A 370 18.47 0.49 0.27
CA ALA A 370 19.59 1.23 0.82
C ALA A 370 20.93 0.51 0.62
N THR A 371 20.96 -0.81 0.84
CA THR A 371 22.15 -1.64 0.60
C THR A 371 22.56 -1.62 -0.87
N ALA A 372 21.60 -1.60 -1.80
CA ALA A 372 21.85 -1.53 -3.24
C ALA A 372 22.18 -0.12 -3.77
N GLY A 373 22.21 0.90 -2.90
CA GLY A 373 22.58 2.27 -3.28
C GLY A 373 21.51 3.04 -4.07
N VAL A 374 20.24 2.64 -3.99
CA VAL A 374 19.08 3.34 -4.57
C VAL A 374 18.95 4.75 -3.97
N ASP A 375 18.62 5.77 -4.75
CA ASP A 375 18.48 7.15 -4.24
C ASP A 375 17.10 7.40 -3.64
N LEU A 376 16.04 6.89 -4.27
CA LEU A 376 14.66 7.06 -3.81
C LEU A 376 13.86 5.77 -3.98
N GLN A 377 13.26 5.28 -2.89
CA GLN A 377 12.18 4.30 -2.94
C GLN A 377 10.81 4.99 -2.85
N ILE A 378 9.87 4.60 -3.70
CA ILE A 378 8.46 5.02 -3.64
C ILE A 378 7.62 3.80 -3.26
N SER A 379 6.83 3.95 -2.20
CA SER A 379 6.01 2.90 -1.61
C SER A 379 4.58 3.37 -1.28
N GLY A 380 3.67 2.41 -1.22
CA GLY A 380 2.28 2.56 -0.75
C GLY A 380 2.05 1.75 0.53
N HIS A 381 1.08 0.84 0.47
CA HIS A 381 0.77 -0.26 1.39
C HIS A 381 0.20 0.13 2.76
N THR A 382 0.67 1.23 3.33
CA THR A 382 0.37 1.57 4.73
C THR A 382 -0.96 2.27 4.91
N HIS A 383 -1.50 2.87 3.85
CA HIS A 383 -2.65 3.79 3.85
C HIS A 383 -2.54 4.96 4.86
N GLY A 384 -1.33 5.25 5.35
CA GLY A 384 -1.16 6.13 6.51
C GLY A 384 -1.91 5.64 7.77
N GLY A 385 -2.19 4.34 7.87
CA GLY A 385 -2.98 3.72 8.92
C GLY A 385 -4.50 3.85 8.79
N GLN A 386 -5.03 4.39 7.68
CA GLN A 386 -6.45 4.53 7.28
C GLN A 386 -7.47 5.07 8.32
N MET A 387 -7.60 4.44 9.48
CA MET A 387 -8.45 4.86 10.59
C MET A 387 -7.63 4.90 11.88
N TRP A 388 -7.25 6.09 12.34
CA TRP A 388 -6.56 6.23 13.63
C TRP A 388 -7.36 5.54 14.76
N PRO A 389 -6.70 4.81 15.69
CA PRO A 389 -5.25 4.69 15.91
C PRO A 389 -4.60 3.48 15.22
N PHE A 390 -5.17 2.94 14.14
CA PHE A 390 -4.63 1.75 13.46
C PHE A 390 -3.21 1.96 12.90
N HIS A 391 -2.79 3.22 12.72
CA HIS A 391 -1.40 3.59 12.36
C HIS A 391 -0.32 3.02 13.30
N HIS A 392 -0.65 2.72 14.56
CA HIS A 392 0.31 2.17 15.53
C HIS A 392 0.51 0.68 15.30
N LEU A 393 -0.52 -0.03 14.82
CA LEU A 393 -0.42 -1.43 14.42
C LEU A 393 0.39 -1.55 13.12
N VAL A 394 0.18 -0.63 12.17
CA VAL A 394 0.99 -0.59 10.94
C VAL A 394 2.48 -0.40 11.24
N ARG A 395 2.84 0.43 12.23
CA ARG A 395 4.25 0.65 12.65
C ARG A 395 4.96 -0.59 13.19
N ILE A 396 4.22 -1.63 13.59
CA ILE A 396 4.82 -2.88 14.09
C ILE A 396 5.44 -3.67 12.93
N ASP A 397 4.86 -3.59 11.73
CA ASP A 397 5.35 -4.30 10.53
C ASP A 397 6.11 -3.40 9.56
N GLN A 398 5.77 -2.10 9.52
CA GLN A 398 6.29 -1.15 8.52
C GLN A 398 7.11 -0.04 9.20
N PRO A 399 8.35 0.22 8.73
CA PRO A 399 9.26 1.17 9.38
C PRO A 399 8.78 2.62 9.27
N VAL A 400 8.03 2.94 8.20
CA VAL A 400 7.54 4.29 7.90
C VAL A 400 6.09 4.18 7.44
N VAL A 401 5.22 4.98 8.06
CA VAL A 401 3.76 4.96 7.79
C VAL A 401 3.35 5.97 6.72
N ALA A 402 4.06 7.09 6.58
CA ALA A 402 3.73 8.11 5.59
C ALA A 402 4.86 9.13 5.47
N GLY A 403 4.95 9.78 4.31
CA GLY A 403 5.84 10.90 4.05
C GLY A 403 7.24 10.49 3.58
N LEU A 404 8.11 11.50 3.47
CA LEU A 404 9.50 11.35 3.07
C LEU A 404 10.39 11.11 4.30
N SER A 405 11.24 10.09 4.23
CA SER A 405 12.23 9.76 5.26
C SER A 405 13.57 9.41 4.61
N ARG A 406 14.64 9.48 5.41
CA ARG A 406 16.00 9.16 4.98
C ARG A 406 16.49 7.88 5.64
N HIS A 407 17.11 7.00 4.86
CA HIS A 407 17.55 5.68 5.27
C HIS A 407 19.02 5.50 4.84
N GLY A 408 19.94 5.71 5.78
CA GLY A 408 21.36 5.77 5.49
C GLY A 408 21.81 7.09 4.87
N ARG A 409 22.97 7.09 4.22
CA ARG A 409 23.60 8.31 3.71
C ARG A 409 23.02 8.81 2.38
N ARG A 410 22.37 7.95 1.60
CA ARG A 410 21.91 8.26 0.23
C ARG A 410 20.40 8.08 0.07
N THR A 411 19.88 6.94 0.50
CA THR A 411 18.52 6.51 0.16
C THR A 411 17.46 7.29 0.92
N GLN A 412 16.45 7.73 0.18
CA GLN A 412 15.21 8.26 0.71
C GLN A 412 14.06 7.30 0.44
N LEU A 413 13.04 7.35 1.27
CA LEU A 413 11.80 6.61 1.12
C LEU A 413 10.65 7.59 1.14
N TYR A 414 9.81 7.56 0.11
CA TYR A 414 8.51 8.17 0.14
C TYR A 414 7.43 7.11 0.34
N THR A 415 6.74 7.16 1.49
CA THR A 415 5.57 6.32 1.75
C THR A 415 4.30 7.13 1.54
N SER A 416 3.54 6.76 0.51
CA SER A 416 2.23 7.36 0.23
C SER A 416 1.19 6.92 1.27
N ARG A 417 0.23 7.80 1.57
CA ARG A 417 -0.97 7.43 2.36
C ARG A 417 -2.01 6.66 1.53
N GLY A 418 -1.73 6.36 0.27
CA GLY A 418 -2.65 5.71 -0.65
C GLY A 418 -3.65 6.69 -1.28
N THR A 419 -4.02 6.41 -2.53
CA THR A 419 -4.98 7.19 -3.32
C THR A 419 -6.42 6.79 -2.96
N GLY A 420 -6.69 5.50 -2.79
CA GLY A 420 -8.02 4.94 -2.53
C GLY A 420 -8.29 4.67 -1.06
N PHE A 421 -8.96 3.58 -0.74
CA PHE A 421 -9.10 3.01 0.61
C PHE A 421 -9.23 1.49 0.46
N TRP A 422 -8.76 0.75 1.45
CA TRP A 422 -8.79 -0.71 1.48
C TRP A 422 -9.83 -1.22 2.48
N GLY A 423 -10.74 -2.11 2.07
CA GLY A 423 -11.78 -2.65 2.94
C GLY A 423 -12.72 -1.54 3.46
N PRO A 424 -12.72 -1.21 4.78
CA PRO A 424 -13.63 -0.22 5.35
C PRO A 424 -13.61 1.14 4.61
N PRO A 425 -14.77 1.68 4.18
CA PRO A 425 -14.83 2.89 3.38
C PRO A 425 -14.72 4.17 4.22
N PHE A 426 -13.76 4.21 5.16
CA PHE A 426 -13.55 5.32 6.08
C PHE A 426 -12.08 5.70 6.15
N ARG A 427 -11.78 7.00 6.04
CA ARG A 427 -10.45 7.56 6.29
C ARG A 427 -10.48 8.58 7.43
N ILE A 428 -9.96 8.21 8.61
CA ILE A 428 -10.03 9.02 9.83
C ILE A 428 -8.62 9.38 10.29
N PHE A 429 -8.31 10.67 10.25
CA PHE A 429 -6.97 11.23 10.48
C PHE A 429 -5.88 10.60 9.59
N ALA A 430 -6.30 10.05 8.44
CA ALA A 430 -5.43 9.51 7.41
C ALA A 430 -5.94 9.84 6.00
N PRO A 431 -5.92 11.14 5.63
CA PRO A 431 -6.41 11.57 4.33
C PRO A 431 -5.67 10.84 3.21
N SER A 432 -6.39 10.49 2.15
CA SER A 432 -5.78 9.97 0.92
C SER A 432 -5.04 11.10 0.19
N GLU A 433 -4.11 10.71 -0.68
CA GLU A 433 -3.33 11.67 -1.47
C GLU A 433 -3.08 11.19 -2.90
N ILE A 434 -3.00 12.15 -3.81
CA ILE A 434 -2.25 12.03 -5.06
C ILE A 434 -0.94 12.74 -4.80
N THR A 435 0.19 12.05 -4.91
CA THR A 435 1.47 12.68 -4.62
C THR A 435 2.10 13.20 -5.90
N LEU A 436 2.67 14.40 -5.85
CA LEU A 436 3.55 14.95 -6.87
C LEU A 436 4.93 15.13 -6.25
N LEU A 437 5.84 14.21 -6.55
CA LEU A 437 7.24 14.35 -6.19
C LEU A 437 7.91 15.23 -7.25
N VAL A 438 8.63 16.25 -6.81
CA VAL A 438 9.46 17.08 -7.69
C VAL A 438 10.91 16.74 -7.38
N LEU A 439 11.56 16.04 -8.31
CA LEU A 439 12.96 15.66 -8.15
C LEU A 439 13.83 16.91 -8.29
N ARG A 440 14.74 17.10 -7.34
CA ARG A 440 15.67 18.22 -7.28
C ARG A 440 17.11 17.74 -7.34
N ALA A 441 17.94 18.42 -8.12
CA ALA A 441 19.37 18.18 -8.10
C ALA A 441 19.97 18.81 -6.83
N ALA A 442 20.88 18.10 -6.17
CA ALA A 442 21.62 18.70 -5.06
C ALA A 442 22.53 19.83 -5.60
N GLY A 443 22.45 21.02 -5.01
CA GLY A 443 23.37 22.13 -5.33
C GLY A 443 22.77 23.44 -5.87
N ARG A 444 21.46 23.69 -5.78
CA ARG A 444 20.95 25.07 -5.82
C ARG A 444 20.79 25.61 -4.40
N THR A 445 21.83 26.28 -3.93
CA THR A 445 21.71 27.29 -2.88
C THR A 445 20.63 28.31 -3.26
N VAL A 446 19.99 28.86 -2.23
CA VAL A 446 18.74 29.64 -2.20
C VAL A 446 18.82 31.03 -2.91
N GLU A 447 19.57 31.20 -4.00
CA GLU A 447 19.76 32.54 -4.61
C GLU A 447 18.72 32.94 -5.68
N GLU A 448 17.91 32.02 -6.22
CA GLU A 448 16.88 32.36 -7.24
C GLU A 448 15.45 32.46 -6.69
N ARG A 449 15.26 32.64 -5.38
CA ARG A 449 13.92 32.89 -4.80
C ARG A 449 13.54 34.38 -4.68
N THR A 450 14.39 35.28 -5.16
CA THR A 450 14.11 36.72 -5.24
C THR A 450 14.67 37.29 -6.54
N ALA A 451 13.91 37.15 -7.63
CA ALA A 451 13.96 38.01 -8.80
C ALA A 451 12.57 38.10 -9.41
#